data_AF-A0A952B1Q8-F1
#
_entry.id   AF-A0A952B1Q8-F1
#
_cell.length_a   1.000
_cell.length_b   1.000
_cell.length_c   1.000
_cell.angle_alpha   90.00
_cell.angle_beta   90.00
_cell.angle_gamma   90.00
#
_symmetry.space_group_name_H-M   'P 1'
#
loop_
_entity.id
_entity.type
_entity.pdbx_description
1 polymer ?
#
loop_
_entity_poly.entity_id
_entity_poly.type
_entity_poly.pdbx_seq_one_letter_code
_entity_poly.pdbx_strand_id
1 'polypeptide(L)'
;MSNFSFNELFERENQVADIVDLSGNEDLVMEQILCNINTTPIGQVLKKICSLPEVRQEKVLDVRRKLTAGSYNLGGRLDVALDKVLEDLTA
;
A
#
# COMPACT_ATOMS: atom_id res chain seq x y z
N MET A 1 17.64 2.79 25.14
CA MET A 1 17.08 2.65 23.78
C MET A 1 15.68 3.25 23.84
N SER A 2 15.48 4.41 23.24
CA SER A 2 14.17 5.09 23.23
C SER A 2 13.22 4.34 22.31
N ASN A 3 12.08 3.93 22.85
CA ASN A 3 10.96 3.39 22.08
C ASN A 3 10.38 4.53 21.21
N PHE A 4 10.86 4.65 19.98
CA PHE A 4 10.24 5.51 18.98
C PHE A 4 8.91 4.87 18.54
N SER A 5 7.80 5.32 19.12
CA SER A 5 6.47 4.93 18.68
C SER A 5 6.06 5.84 17.52
N PHE A 6 5.99 5.29 16.30
CA PHE A 6 5.47 6.00 15.12
C PHE A 6 4.08 6.61 15.36
N ASN A 7 3.30 6.04 16.28
CA ASN A 7 1.98 6.55 16.65
C ASN A 7 2.05 7.90 17.37
N GLU A 8 3.09 8.19 18.15
CA GLU A 8 3.20 9.46 18.89
C GLU A 8 3.47 10.66 17.97
N LEU A 9 4.05 10.43 16.79
CA LEU A 9 4.29 11.48 15.80
C LEU A 9 2.99 11.88 15.09
N PHE A 10 2.16 10.89 14.75
CA PHE A 10 0.87 11.09 14.09
C PHE A 10 -0.16 11.77 15.00
N GLU A 11 -0.12 11.46 16.30
CA GLU A 11 -0.99 12.08 17.32
C GLU A 11 -0.62 13.55 17.59
N ARG A 12 0.65 13.94 17.44
CA ARG A 12 1.09 15.34 17.65
C ARG A 12 0.74 16.28 16.49
N GLU A 13 0.67 15.79 15.26
CA GLU A 13 0.28 16.62 14.10
C GLU A 13 -1.24 16.85 14.00
N ASN A 14 -2.07 15.97 14.58
CA ASN A 14 -3.52 16.10 14.53
C ASN A 14 -4.12 17.13 15.51
N GLN A 15 -3.30 17.84 16.30
CA GLN A 15 -3.78 18.95 17.15
C GLN A 15 -3.90 20.29 16.42
N VAL A 16 -3.54 20.38 15.13
CA VAL A 16 -3.73 21.59 14.32
C VAL A 16 -4.34 21.24 12.97
N ALA A 17 -5.59 20.84 13.00
CA ALA A 17 -6.53 21.22 11.95
C ALA A 17 -7.88 21.34 12.62
N ASP A 18 -8.29 22.57 12.91
CA ASP A 18 -9.71 22.88 12.96
C ASP A 18 -10.35 22.15 11.78
N ILE A 19 -11.26 21.21 12.06
CA ILE A 19 -12.10 20.62 11.03
C ILE A 19 -13.01 21.76 10.59
N VAL A 20 -12.49 22.58 9.68
CA VAL A 20 -13.25 23.64 9.02
C VAL A 20 -14.39 22.92 8.33
N ASP A 21 -15.63 23.30 8.64
CA ASP A 21 -16.80 22.87 7.90
C ASP A 21 -16.65 23.39 6.46
N LEU A 22 -16.18 22.51 5.57
CA LEU A 22 -15.79 22.79 4.19
C LEU A 22 -16.89 22.40 3.21
N SER A 23 -18.16 22.35 3.64
CA SER A 23 -19.32 21.97 2.83
C SER A 23 -19.53 22.82 1.55
N GLY A 24 -18.80 23.94 1.39
CA GLY A 24 -18.74 24.73 0.16
C GLY A 24 -17.40 24.74 -0.59
N ASN A 25 -16.37 24.03 -0.09
CA ASN A 25 -14.98 24.08 -0.58
C ASN A 25 -14.44 22.68 -0.97
N GLU A 26 -15.32 21.68 -1.12
CA GLU A 26 -14.94 20.30 -1.44
C GLU A 26 -14.06 20.21 -2.69
N ASP A 27 -14.33 21.03 -3.71
CA ASP A 27 -13.53 21.11 -4.94
C ASP A 27 -12.11 21.62 -4.68
N LEU A 28 -11.96 22.66 -3.87
CA LEU A 28 -10.64 23.21 -3.51
C LEU A 28 -9.82 22.23 -2.66
N VAL A 29 -10.48 21.51 -1.76
CA VAL A 29 -9.85 20.46 -0.95
C VAL A 29 -9.40 19.30 -1.83
N MET A 30 -10.23 18.88 -2.78
CA MET A 30 -9.88 17.83 -3.73
C MET A 30 -8.70 18.23 -4.61
N GLU A 31 -8.66 19.46 -5.13
CA GLU A 31 -7.52 19.98 -5.88
C GLU A 31 -6.23 19.95 -5.07
N GLN A 32 -6.30 20.36 -3.80
CA GLN A 32 -5.16 20.35 -2.91
C GLN A 32 -4.67 18.93 -2.61
N ILE A 33 -5.59 17.98 -2.40
CA ILE A 33 -5.26 16.56 -2.22
C ILE A 33 -4.58 16.01 -3.49
N LEU A 34 -5.13 16.27 -4.67
CA LEU A 34 -4.56 15.82 -5.95
C LEU A 34 -3.18 16.42 -6.20
N CYS A 35 -2.99 17.70 -5.87
CA CYS A 35 -1.70 18.36 -5.94
C CYS A 35 -0.69 17.67 -5.00
N ASN A 36 -1.08 17.44 -3.75
CA ASN A 36 -0.22 16.84 -2.73
C ASN A 36 0.15 15.38 -3.06
N ILE A 37 -0.78 14.59 -3.62
CA ILE A 37 -0.54 13.21 -4.05
C ILE A 37 0.60 13.12 -5.08
N ASN A 38 0.75 14.12 -5.93
CA ASN A 38 1.75 14.10 -7.00
C ASN A 38 3.07 14.78 -6.61
N THR A 39 3.04 15.76 -5.71
CA THR A 39 4.19 16.64 -5.41
C THR A 39 4.91 16.30 -4.11
N THR A 40 4.22 15.73 -3.13
CA THR A 40 4.83 15.42 -1.83
C THR A 40 5.38 13.99 -1.79
N PRO A 41 6.48 13.75 -1.05
CA PRO A 41 7.00 12.39 -0.87
C PRO A 41 5.97 11.42 -0.28
N ILE A 42 5.18 11.88 0.70
CA ILE A 42 4.10 11.09 1.31
C ILE A 42 2.98 10.80 0.31
N GLY A 43 2.59 11.80 -0.50
CA GLY A 43 1.60 11.64 -1.56
C GLY A 43 2.01 10.62 -2.60
N GLN A 44 3.28 10.62 -3.01
CA GLN A 44 3.81 9.62 -3.94
C GLN A 44 3.82 8.21 -3.35
N VAL A 45 4.09 8.08 -2.05
CA VAL A 45 3.98 6.80 -1.33
C VAL A 45 2.54 6.33 -1.28
N LEU A 46 1.59 7.20 -0.91
CA LEU A 46 0.16 6.89 -0.91
C LEU A 46 -0.32 6.47 -2.31
N LYS A 47 0.10 7.18 -3.36
CA LYS A 47 -0.17 6.82 -4.76
C LYS A 47 0.33 5.42 -5.11
N LYS A 48 1.55 5.08 -4.70
CA LYS A 48 2.11 3.74 -4.88
C LYS A 48 1.31 2.69 -4.13
N ILE A 49 0.92 2.94 -2.88
CA ILE A 49 0.09 2.02 -2.07
C ILE A 49 -1.27 1.80 -2.74
N CYS A 50 -1.93 2.85 -3.22
CA CYS A 50 -3.20 2.74 -3.94
C CYS A 50 -3.08 2.01 -5.29
N SER A 51 -1.89 2.02 -5.91
CA SER A 51 -1.62 1.28 -7.14
C SER A 51 -1.29 -0.19 -6.92
N LEU A 52 -1.01 -0.59 -5.67
CA LEU A 52 -0.81 -2.01 -5.37
C LEU A 52 -2.13 -2.74 -5.63
N PRO A 53 -2.08 -3.92 -6.28
CA PRO A 53 -3.28 -4.74 -6.41
C PRO A 53 -3.86 -4.99 -5.03
N GLU A 54 -5.19 -5.14 -4.92
CA GLU A 54 -5.84 -5.52 -3.66
C GLU A 54 -5.37 -6.92 -3.26
N VAL A 55 -4.21 -6.97 -2.61
CA VAL A 55 -3.65 -8.21 -2.09
C VAL A 55 -4.37 -8.45 -0.77
N ARG A 56 -5.49 -9.17 -0.86
CA ARG A 56 -6.20 -9.66 0.34
C ARG A 56 -5.19 -10.41 1.20
N GLN A 57 -4.85 -9.83 2.35
CA GLN A 57 -3.86 -10.38 3.29
C GLN A 57 -4.11 -11.87 3.57
N GLU A 58 -5.39 -12.26 3.65
CA GLU A 58 -5.86 -13.62 3.77
C GLU A 58 -5.28 -14.57 2.71
N LYS A 59 -5.31 -14.17 1.42
CA LYS A 59 -4.79 -14.98 0.31
C LYS A 59 -3.29 -15.23 0.45
N VAL A 60 -2.53 -14.22 0.86
CA VAL A 60 -1.07 -14.34 1.08
C VAL A 60 -0.78 -15.26 2.25
N LEU A 61 -1.49 -15.08 3.36
CA LEU A 61 -1.31 -15.89 4.57
C LEU A 61 -1.68 -17.36 4.34
N ASP A 62 -2.77 -17.63 3.60
CA ASP A 62 -3.18 -18.98 3.23
C ASP A 62 -2.12 -19.66 2.35
N VAL A 63 -1.62 -18.99 1.32
CA VAL A 63 -0.55 -19.53 0.46
C VAL A 63 0.73 -19.77 1.26
N ARG A 64 1.15 -18.83 2.12
CA ARG A 64 2.32 -19.01 3.00
C ARG A 64 2.17 -20.24 3.88
N ARG A 65 1.00 -20.43 4.49
CA ARG A 65 0.71 -21.59 5.33
C ARG A 65 0.82 -22.89 4.54
N LYS A 66 0.26 -22.94 3.32
CA LYS A 66 0.33 -24.11 2.43
C LYS A 66 1.76 -24.43 1.98
N LEU A 67 2.57 -23.40 1.71
CA LEU A 67 3.99 -23.55 1.38
C LEU A 67 4.76 -24.12 2.57
N THR A 68 4.59 -23.56 3.77
CA THR A 68 5.25 -24.08 4.99
C THR A 68 4.83 -25.52 5.32
N ALA A 69 3.55 -25.86 5.08
CA ALA A 69 3.03 -27.20 5.31
C ALA A 69 3.38 -28.21 4.20
N GLY A 70 4.02 -27.78 3.10
CA GLY A 70 4.32 -28.63 1.95
C GLY A 70 3.07 -29.11 1.18
N SER A 71 1.89 -28.58 1.48
CA SER A 71 0.62 -28.94 0.85
C SER A 71 0.28 -28.07 -0.36
N TYR A 72 1.14 -27.11 -0.68
CA TYR A 72 0.97 -26.26 -1.85
C TYR A 72 1.30 -27.03 -3.13
N ASN A 73 0.31 -27.19 -4.01
CA ASN A 73 0.51 -27.88 -5.29
C ASN A 73 1.33 -27.00 -6.25
N LEU A 74 2.57 -27.41 -6.48
CA LEU A 74 3.51 -26.77 -7.41
C LEU A 74 3.34 -27.23 -8.86
N GLY A 75 2.73 -28.40 -9.09
CA GLY A 75 2.82 -29.15 -10.36
C GLY A 75 2.24 -28.45 -11.59
N GLY A 76 1.31 -27.51 -11.42
CA GLY A 76 0.78 -26.70 -12.53
C GLY A 76 1.11 -25.21 -12.42
N ARG A 77 1.79 -24.78 -11.35
CA ARG A 77 2.06 -23.36 -11.07
C ARG A 77 3.54 -23.00 -11.21
N LEU A 78 4.43 -24.00 -11.18
CA LEU A 78 5.86 -23.79 -11.35
C LEU A 78 6.21 -23.34 -12.77
N ASP A 79 5.66 -23.99 -13.79
CA ASP A 79 5.92 -23.65 -15.19
C ASP A 79 5.48 -22.21 -15.50
N VAL A 80 4.28 -21.83 -15.05
CA VAL A 80 3.76 -20.46 -15.20
C VAL A 80 4.62 -19.44 -14.43
N ALA A 81 5.13 -19.80 -13.26
CA ALA A 81 6.01 -18.93 -12.49
C ALA A 81 7.37 -18.75 -13.18
N LEU A 82 7.92 -19.81 -13.77
CA LEU A 82 9.16 -19.76 -14.56
C LEU A 82 8.98 -18.89 -15.80
N ASP A 83 7.89 -19.07 -16.54
CA ASP A 83 7.59 -18.27 -17.74
C ASP A 83 7.53 -16.77 -17.40
N LYS A 84 6.88 -16.41 -16.28
CA LYS A 84 6.78 -15.02 -15.82
C LYS A 84 8.13 -14.43 -15.41
N VAL A 85 8.96 -15.21 -14.71
CA VAL A 85 10.31 -14.77 -14.33
C VAL A 85 11.18 -14.58 -15.57
N LEU A 86 11.06 -15.46 -16.56
CA LEU A 86 11.78 -15.32 -17.83
C LEU A 86 11.32 -14.09 -18.61
N GLU A 87 10.01 -13.83 -18.67
CA GLU A 87 9.45 -12.61 -19.27
C GLU A 87 10.03 -11.34 -18.61
N ASP A 88 10.02 -11.28 -17.27
CA ASP A 88 10.53 -10.13 -16.52
C ASP A 88 12.05 -9.91 -16.67
N LEU A 89 12.83 -10.99 -16.88
CA LEU A 89 14.29 -10.90 -17.06
C LEU A 89 14.72 -10.59 -18.49
N THR A 90 13.83 -10.80 -19.47
CA THR A 90 14.14 -10.64 -20.90
C THR A 90 13.43 -9.44 -21.55
N ALA A 91 12.51 -8.79 -20.84
CA ALA A 91 11.90 -7.51 -21.18
C ALA A 91 12.77 -6.31 -20.76
#